data_AF-A0A4R3ND71-F1
#
_entry.id   AF-A0A4R3ND71-F1
#
_cell.length_a   1.000
_cell.length_b   1.000
_cell.length_c   1.000
_cell.angle_alpha   90.00
_cell.angle_beta   90.00
_cell.angle_gamma   90.00
#
_symmetry.space_group_name_H-M   'P 1'
#
loop_
_entity.id
_entity.type
_entity.pdbx_description
1 polymer ?
#
loop_
_entity_poly.entity_id
_entity_poly.type
_entity_poly.pdbx_seq_one_letter_code
_entity_poly.pdbx_strand_id
1 'polypeptide(L)' 'MTQPFDFDKALKALQEGQALTGKDGILTPLIKQLTEAALSAEL' A
#
# COMPACT_ATOMS: atom_id res chain seq x y z
N MET A 1 -0.93 -5.65 14.30
CA MET A 1 -1.77 -6.26 13.26
C MET A 1 -1.80 -5.32 12.07
N THR A 2 -1.00 -5.59 11.05
CA THR A 2 -1.05 -4.87 9.77
C THR A 2 -2.40 -5.17 9.11
N GLN A 3 -3.17 -4.13 8.78
CA GLN A 3 -4.43 -4.29 8.05
C GLN A 3 -4.12 -4.77 6.63
N PRO A 4 -4.78 -5.81 6.09
CA PRO A 4 -4.58 -6.26 4.72
C PRO A 4 -4.77 -5.13 3.70
N PHE A 5 -4.02 -5.16 2.61
CA PHE A 5 -4.19 -4.21 1.52
C PHE A 5 -5.54 -4.45 0.82
N ASP A 6 -6.36 -3.41 0.72
CA ASP A 6 -7.68 -3.44 0.09
C ASP A 6 -7.58 -3.07 -1.39
N PHE A 7 -7.64 -4.08 -2.26
CA PHE A 7 -7.54 -3.92 -3.71
C PHE A 7 -8.76 -3.23 -4.32
N ASP A 8 -9.97 -3.46 -3.79
CA ASP A 8 -11.19 -2.85 -4.32
C ASP A 8 -11.18 -1.34 -4.06
N LYS A 9 -10.74 -0.94 -2.86
CA LYS A 9 -10.56 0.48 -2.52
C LYS A 9 -9.46 1.11 -3.38
N ALA A 10 -8.34 0.43 -3.56
CA ALA A 10 -7.24 0.92 -4.39
C ALA A 10 -7.66 1.12 -5.86
N LEU A 11 -8.46 0.20 -6.41
CA LEU A 11 -8.96 0.29 -7.77
C LEU A 11 -9.90 1.50 -7.95
N LYS A 12 -10.82 1.72 -7.00
CA LYS A 12 -11.71 2.91 -7.02
C LYS A 12 -10.93 4.22 -6.97
N ALA A 13 -9.96 4.32 -6.07
CA ALA A 13 -9.09 5.50 -5.96
C ALA A 13 -8.31 5.77 -7.26
N LEU A 14 -7.85 4.72 -7.94
CA LEU A 14 -7.17 4.86 -9.23
C LEU A 14 -8.11 5.38 -10.32
N GLN A 15 -9.35 4.87 -10.35
CA GLN A 15 -10.39 5.34 -11.27
C GLN A 15 -10.79 6.80 -11.01
N GLU A 16 -10.72 7.24 -9.75
CA GLU A 16 -10.95 8.63 -9.33
C GLU A 16 -9.76 9.57 -9.62
N GLY A 17 -8.66 9.03 -10.14
CA GLY A 17 -7.48 9.80 -10.55
C GLY A 17 -6.46 10.06 -9.44
N GLN A 18 -6.57 9.36 -8.30
CA GLN A 18 -5.53 9.42 -7.28
C GLN A 18 -4.21 8.84 -7.84
N ALA A 19 -3.10 9.48 -7.48
CA ALA A 19 -1.78 9.05 -7.92
C ALA A 19 -1.47 7.62 -7.42
N LEU A 20 -0.93 6.79 -8.30
CA LEU A 20 -0.56 5.41 -7.96
C LEU A 20 0.57 5.36 -6.91
N THR A 21 1.49 6.32 -6.97
CA THR A 21 2.69 6.43 -6.13
C THR A 21 2.85 7.83 -5.54
N GLY A 22 3.84 8.00 -4.66
CA GLY A 22 4.11 9.25 -3.94
C GLY A 22 3.69 9.15 -2.48
N LYS A 23 3.89 10.21 -1.70
CA LYS A 23 3.62 10.19 -0.24
C LYS A 23 2.19 9.71 0.08
N ASP A 24 1.22 10.17 -0.69
CA ASP A 24 -0.20 9.85 -0.53
C ASP A 24 -0.72 8.97 -1.69
N GLY A 25 0.18 8.22 -2.32
CA GLY A 25 -0.15 7.33 -3.42
C GLY A 25 -0.92 6.09 -2.98
N ILE A 26 -1.69 5.53 -3.90
CA ILE A 26 -2.51 4.33 -3.68
C ILE A 26 -1.67 3.15 -3.15
N LEU A 27 -0.43 3.00 -3.64
CA LEU A 27 0.45 1.90 -3.26
C LEU A 27 1.25 2.14 -1.97
N THR A 28 1.19 3.34 -1.36
CA THR A 28 1.96 3.65 -0.15
C THR A 28 1.73 2.66 1.00
N PRO A 29 0.48 2.26 1.32
CA PRO A 29 0.22 1.28 2.36
C PRO A 29 0.85 -0.08 2.04
N LEU A 30 0.76 -0.53 0.78
CA LEU A 30 1.34 -1.81 0.35
C LEU A 30 2.87 -1.81 0.47
N ILE A 31 3.52 -0.74 0.02
CA ILE A 31 4.97 -0.57 0.13
C ILE A 31 5.40 -0.64 1.60
N LYS A 32 4.68 0.06 2.50
CA LYS A 32 4.95 0.00 3.94
C LYS A 32 4.86 -1.42 4.49
N GLN A 33 3.80 -2.15 4.16
CA GLN A 33 3.61 -3.54 4.60
C GLN A 33 4.73 -4.46 4.11
N LEU A 34 5.15 -4.32 2.86
CA LEU A 34 6.25 -5.11 2.30
C LEU A 34 7.59 -4.78 2.98
N THR A 35 7.86 -3.50 3.24
CA THR A 35 9.08 -3.09 3.95
C THR A 35 9.11 -3.60 5.39
N GLU A 36 7.99 -3.53 6.10
CA GLU A 36 7.88 -4.07 7.46
C GLU A 36 8.03 -5.60 7.48
N ALA A 37 7.44 -6.30 6.51
CA ALA A 37 7.57 -7.75 6.38
C ALA A 37 9.01 -8.15 6.05
N ALA A 38 9.68 -7.43 5.15
CA ALA A 38 11.09 -7.66 4.81
C ALA A 38 11.99 -7.47 6.04
N LEU A 39 11.83 -6.35 6.77
CA LEU A 39 12.58 -6.10 8.00
C LEU A 39 12.34 -7.18 9.06
N SER A 40 11.10 -7.65 9.20
CA SER A 40 10.77 -8.72 10.16
C SER A 40 11.37 -10.07 9.75
N ALA A 41 11.60 -10.30 8.46
CA ALA A 41 12.22 -11.52 7.95
C ALA A 41 13.75 -11.51 8.05
N GLU A 42 14.36 -10.34 8.27
CA GLU A 42 15.81 -10.19 8.48
C GLU A 42 16.24 -10.47 9.93
N LEU A 43 15.32 -10.37 10.90
CA LEU A 43 15.56 -10.57 12.34
C LEU A 43 15.33 -12.02 12.78
#